data_AF-A0A0G1KUC0-F1
#
_entry.id   AF-A0A0G1KUC0-F1
#
_cell.length_a   1.000
_cell.length_b   1.000
_cell.length_c   1.000
_cell.angle_alpha   90.00
_cell.angle_beta   90.00
_cell.angle_gamma   90.00
#
_symmetry.space_group_name_H-M   'P 1'
#
loop_
_entity.id
_entity.type
_entity.pdbx_description
1 polymer ?
#
loop_
_entity_poly.entity_id
_entity_poly.type
_entity_poly.pdbx_seq_one_letter_code
_entity_poly.pdbx_strand_id
1 'polypeptide(L)'
;MENQNIIIKGAREHNLKNVDLVLPRNKFIVFTGISGSGKSTLAFDTIFAEGQRRYLESLSSYARQFLGQMDKPDVDYIEGLSPAISIDQKSTSHNPRSTVGTVTEIHDYLRLLYAKIGIPHCPECNREISKLSTDEIVDRILELGEKSKSQAIEILSRKGVFPKLSSMERKCGLRTIMK
;
A
#
# COMPACT_ATOMS: atom_id res chain seq x y z
N MET A 1 10.90 32.58 -13.73
CA MET A 1 11.86 31.73 -14.48
C MET A 1 11.94 30.42 -13.75
N GLU A 2 11.62 29.29 -14.38
CA GLU A 2 11.84 27.99 -13.74
C GLU A 2 13.32 27.84 -13.40
N ASN A 3 13.63 27.50 -12.15
CA ASN A 3 15.01 27.26 -11.76
C ASN A 3 15.50 26.03 -12.51
N GLN A 4 16.39 26.25 -13.49
CA GLN A 4 16.84 25.22 -14.43
C GLN A 4 17.88 24.27 -13.82
N ASN A 5 18.35 24.56 -12.61
CA ASN A 5 19.40 23.80 -11.95
C ASN A 5 18.98 23.41 -10.52
N ILE A 6 19.52 22.29 -10.06
CA ILE A 6 19.55 21.89 -8.65
C ILE A 6 20.92 22.33 -8.12
N ILE A 7 20.92 23.23 -7.14
CA ILE A 7 22.14 23.80 -6.57
C ILE A 7 22.33 23.19 -5.19
N ILE A 8 23.50 22.63 -4.92
CA ILE A 8 23.88 22.02 -3.64
C ILE A 8 25.13 22.75 -3.15
N LYS A 9 25.09 23.21 -1.90
CA LYS A 9 26.19 23.93 -1.26
C LYS A 9 26.54 23.31 0.09
N GLY A 10 27.83 23.05 0.28
CA GLY A 10 28.40 22.58 1.53
C GLY A 10 27.85 21.23 1.99
N ALA A 11 27.73 20.25 1.09
CA ALA A 11 27.32 18.90 1.48
C ALA A 11 28.45 18.19 2.26
N ARG A 12 28.13 17.74 3.47
CA ARG A 12 29.08 17.16 4.46
C ARG A 12 28.62 15.84 5.06
N GLU A 13 27.49 15.31 4.59
CA GLU A 13 26.97 14.02 5.05
C GLU A 13 28.04 12.91 4.94
N HIS A 14 28.14 12.07 5.97
CA HIS A 14 29.17 11.05 6.16
C HIS A 14 30.62 11.49 5.82
N ASN A 15 31.11 11.13 4.63
CA ASN A 15 32.50 11.37 4.21
C ASN A 15 32.64 12.46 3.13
N LEU A 16 31.56 13.20 2.85
CA LEU A 16 31.60 14.35 1.95
C LEU A 16 32.41 15.49 2.56
N LYS A 17 33.27 16.11 1.75
CA LYS A 17 34.19 17.16 2.19
C LYS A 17 33.72 18.54 1.73
N ASN A 18 32.58 18.99 2.28
CA ASN A 18 32.00 20.30 1.97
C ASN A 18 31.81 20.53 0.46
N VAL A 19 31.09 19.63 -0.19
CA VAL A 19 30.97 19.57 -1.65
C VAL A 19 29.92 20.55 -2.14
N ASP A 20 30.30 21.34 -3.15
CA ASP A 20 29.41 22.22 -3.91
C ASP A 20 29.16 21.65 -5.30
N LEU A 21 27.89 21.60 -5.72
CA LEU A 21 27.50 21.03 -7.01
C LEU A 21 26.34 21.81 -7.64
N VAL A 22 26.36 21.95 -8.97
CA VAL A 22 25.23 22.46 -9.76
C VAL A 22 24.87 21.39 -10.77
N LEU A 23 23.62 20.93 -10.70
CA LEU A 23 23.09 19.86 -11.54
C LEU A 23 22.00 20.40 -12.46
N PRO A 24 22.02 20.10 -13.76
CA PRO A 24 20.96 20.53 -14.66
C PRO A 24 19.67 19.76 -14.38
N ARG A 25 18.58 20.48 -14.14
CA ARG A 25 17.27 19.88 -13.87
C ARG A 25 16.69 19.26 -15.14
N ASN A 26 15.80 18.27 -15.00
CA ASN A 26 15.17 17.55 -16.11
C ASN A 26 16.17 16.85 -17.06
N LYS A 27 17.31 16.42 -16.51
CA LYS A 27 18.31 15.64 -17.23
C LYS A 27 18.55 14.30 -16.53
N PHE A 28 19.01 13.33 -17.31
CA PHE A 28 19.50 12.07 -16.77
C PHE A 28 20.93 12.25 -16.25
N ILE A 29 21.06 12.40 -14.93
CA ILE A 29 22.33 12.64 -14.26
C ILE A 29 22.86 11.31 -13.72
N VAL A 30 24.13 11.01 -14.00
CA VAL A 30 24.81 9.81 -13.52
C VAL A 30 25.93 10.21 -12.58
N PHE A 31 25.88 9.71 -11.34
CA PHE A 31 26.99 9.82 -10.39
C PHE A 31 27.95 8.64 -10.58
N THR A 32 29.24 8.93 -10.78
CA THR A 32 30.27 7.90 -11.05
C THR A 32 31.52 8.08 -10.17
N GLY A 33 32.37 7.05 -10.10
CA GLY A 33 33.66 7.04 -9.40
C GLY A 33 33.92 5.76 -8.62
N ILE A 34 35.01 5.71 -7.85
CA ILE A 34 35.42 4.53 -7.05
C ILE A 34 34.47 4.19 -5.89
N SER A 35 34.43 2.93 -5.47
CA SER A 35 33.66 2.53 -4.28
C SER A 35 34.06 3.38 -3.06
N GLY A 36 33.08 3.78 -2.25
CA GLY A 36 33.31 4.61 -1.06
C GLY A 36 33.57 6.10 -1.30
N SER A 37 33.55 6.61 -2.55
CA SER A 37 33.82 8.04 -2.80
C SER A 37 32.72 9.02 -2.35
N GLY A 38 31.65 8.56 -1.69
CA GLY A 38 30.52 9.40 -1.28
C GLY A 38 29.41 9.58 -2.33
N LYS A 39 29.39 8.79 -3.42
CA LYS A 39 28.30 8.81 -4.42
C LYS A 39 26.92 8.56 -3.81
N SER A 40 26.79 7.43 -3.12
CA SER A 40 25.54 7.02 -2.50
C SER A 40 25.14 8.00 -1.41
N THR A 41 26.11 8.52 -0.66
CA THR A 41 25.87 9.55 0.35
C THR A 41 25.32 10.84 -0.25
N LEU A 42 25.92 11.35 -1.31
CA LEU A 42 25.40 12.55 -1.97
C LEU A 42 24.01 12.29 -2.58
N ALA A 43 23.79 11.15 -3.23
CA ALA A 43 22.53 10.85 -3.91
C ALA A 43 21.38 10.51 -2.95
N PHE A 44 21.60 9.57 -2.03
CA PHE A 44 20.58 9.03 -1.14
C PHE A 44 20.50 9.78 0.19
N ASP A 45 21.63 9.91 0.88
CA ASP A 45 21.66 10.45 2.25
C ASP A 45 21.58 11.99 2.27
N THR A 46 21.91 12.67 1.17
CA THR A 46 21.80 14.13 1.05
C THR A 46 20.64 14.57 0.15
N ILE A 47 20.71 14.32 -1.16
CA ILE A 47 19.73 14.85 -2.14
C ILE A 47 18.35 14.23 -1.93
N PHE A 48 18.26 12.90 -1.89
CA PHE A 48 16.99 12.21 -1.69
C PHE A 48 16.40 12.48 -0.31
N ALA A 49 17.19 12.39 0.76
CA ALA A 49 16.74 12.69 2.12
C ALA A 49 16.15 14.10 2.23
N GLU A 50 16.83 15.12 1.70
CA GLU A 50 16.33 16.49 1.70
C GLU A 50 15.06 16.66 0.85
N GLY A 51 14.99 15.98 -0.30
CA GLY A 51 13.83 16.04 -1.19
C GLY A 51 12.59 15.40 -0.58
N GLN A 52 12.77 14.27 0.12
CA GLN A 52 11.72 13.60 0.87
C GLN A 52 11.29 14.44 2.07
N ARG A 53 12.24 14.97 2.86
CA ARG A 53 11.96 15.81 4.03
C ARG A 53 11.12 17.03 3.65
N ARG A 54 11.51 17.79 2.61
CA ARG A 54 10.77 18.98 2.14
C ARG A 54 9.36 18.63 1.67
N TYR A 55 9.19 17.49 1.00
CA TYR A 55 7.87 17.02 0.60
C TYR A 55 6.99 16.69 1.80
N LEU A 56 7.52 15.98 2.80
CA LEU A 56 6.80 15.67 4.03
C LEU A 56 6.45 16.92 4.85
N GLU A 57 7.31 17.94 4.83
CA GLU A 57 7.05 19.23 5.49
C GLU A 57 5.89 20.01 4.88
N SER A 58 5.60 19.79 3.60
CA SER A 58 4.45 20.37 2.91
C SER A 58 3.11 19.71 3.29
N LEU A 59 3.15 18.56 3.99
CA LEU A 59 1.95 17.87 4.45
C LEU A 59 1.34 18.55 5.69
N SER A 60 0.08 18.19 5.96
CA SER A 60 -0.68 18.69 7.11
C SER A 60 0.09 18.51 8.43
N SER A 61 -0.14 19.42 9.38
CA SER A 61 0.46 19.37 10.72
C SER A 61 0.18 18.02 11.41
N TYR A 62 -1.01 17.45 11.19
CA TYR A 62 -1.39 16.13 11.68
C TYR A 62 -0.53 15.02 11.05
N ALA A 63 -0.34 15.02 9.73
CA ALA A 63 0.47 13.99 9.05
C ALA A 63 1.94 14.02 9.52
N ARG A 64 2.49 15.21 9.78
CA ARG A 64 3.85 15.38 10.33
C ARG A 64 4.04 14.76 11.71
N GLN A 65 2.98 14.65 12.52
CA GLN A 65 3.04 14.00 13.83
C GLN A 65 3.33 12.49 13.72
N PHE A 66 2.87 11.84 12.64
CA PHE A 66 3.02 10.40 12.45
C PHE A 66 4.22 10.01 11.60
N LEU A 67 4.67 10.89 10.71
CA LEU A 67 5.68 10.56 9.71
C LEU A 67 7.12 10.65 10.22
N GLY A 68 7.31 10.91 11.52
CA GLY A 68 8.63 11.09 12.13
C GLY A 68 9.33 12.35 11.61
N GLN A 69 10.18 12.95 12.44
CA GLN A 69 11.13 13.92 11.92
C GLN A 69 12.21 13.12 11.18
N MET A 70 12.28 13.25 9.86
CA MET A 70 13.46 12.80 9.14
C MET A 70 14.63 13.68 9.56
N ASP A 71 15.76 13.06 9.87
CA ASP A 71 16.98 13.81 10.19
C ASP A 71 17.34 14.72 9.02
N LYS A 72 17.61 15.99 9.33
CA LYS A 72 18.04 16.95 8.34
C LYS A 72 19.47 16.62 7.95
N PRO A 73 19.78 16.38 6.65
CA PRO A 73 21.14 16.09 6.23
C PRO A 73 22.07 17.27 6.47
N ASP A 74 23.36 17.00 6.70
CA ASP A 74 24.39 18.03 6.87
C ASP A 74 24.76 18.65 5.52
N VAL A 75 24.02 19.69 5.17
CA VAL A 75 24.21 20.51 3.98
C VAL A 75 23.83 21.96 4.30
N ASP A 76 24.60 22.93 3.78
CA ASP A 76 24.32 24.35 4.03
C ASP A 76 23.04 24.77 3.31
N TYR A 77 22.95 24.40 2.03
CA TYR A 77 21.84 24.84 1.19
C TYR A 77 21.62 23.91 -0.01
N ILE A 78 20.35 23.63 -0.30
CA ILE A 78 19.93 23.00 -1.56
C ILE A 78 18.78 23.80 -2.17
N GLU A 79 18.88 24.14 -3.45
CA GLU A 79 17.84 24.84 -4.23
C GLU A 79 17.38 24.02 -5.43
N GLY A 80 16.17 24.27 -5.91
CA GLY A 80 15.66 23.67 -7.15
C GLY A 80 15.26 22.21 -7.02
N LEU A 81 15.26 21.67 -5.79
CA LEU A 81 14.96 20.27 -5.51
C LEU A 81 13.45 19.99 -5.63
N SER A 82 13.10 18.94 -6.38
CA SER A 82 11.74 18.42 -6.49
C SER A 82 11.50 17.33 -5.44
N PRO A 83 10.24 16.95 -5.15
CA PRO A 83 9.97 15.75 -4.36
C PRO A 83 10.77 14.56 -4.92
N ALA A 84 11.52 13.88 -4.05
CA ALA A 84 12.45 12.85 -4.45
C ALA A 84 11.89 11.46 -4.15
N ILE A 85 12.13 10.51 -5.05
CA ILE A 85 11.80 9.10 -4.89
C ILE A 85 13.09 8.30 -5.05
N SER A 86 13.40 7.47 -4.06
CA SER A 86 14.51 6.53 -4.14
C SER A 86 14.03 5.21 -4.73
N ILE A 87 14.78 4.68 -5.68
CA ILE A 87 14.63 3.32 -6.20
C ILE A 87 15.97 2.64 -5.92
N ASP A 88 16.02 1.84 -4.85
CA ASP A 88 17.20 1.09 -4.44
C ASP A 88 16.96 -0.42 -4.52
N GLN A 89 18.03 -1.21 -4.39
CA GLN A 89 17.97 -2.67 -4.35
C GLN A 89 17.79 -3.19 -2.92
N LYS A 90 17.13 -2.45 -2.01
CA LYS A 90 16.85 -3.01 -0.68
C LYS A 90 15.88 -4.18 -0.82
N SER A 91 16.14 -5.25 -0.06
CA SER A 91 15.36 -6.47 -0.14
C SER A 91 13.89 -6.17 0.10
N THR A 92 13.05 -6.48 -0.88
CA THR A 92 11.60 -6.49 -0.72
C THR A 92 11.24 -7.41 0.44
N SER A 93 10.33 -6.96 1.32
CA SER A 93 9.79 -7.75 2.43
C SER A 93 9.55 -9.22 2.03
N HIS A 94 10.17 -10.16 2.74
CA HIS A 94 10.00 -11.60 2.56
C HIS A 94 8.68 -12.10 3.17
N ASN A 95 7.56 -11.46 2.80
CA ASN A 95 6.25 -11.97 3.17
C ASN A 95 5.87 -13.12 2.22
N PRO A 96 5.66 -14.35 2.71
CA PRO A 96 5.33 -15.50 1.86
C PRO A 96 3.99 -15.35 1.09
N ARG A 97 3.13 -14.40 1.49
CA ARG A 97 1.90 -14.07 0.75
C ARG A 97 2.10 -13.00 -0.33
N SER A 98 3.28 -12.41 -0.41
CA SER A 98 3.63 -11.41 -1.42
C SER A 98 4.14 -12.10 -2.69
N THR A 99 3.58 -11.71 -3.82
CA THR A 99 3.97 -12.17 -5.15
C THR A 99 4.23 -10.96 -6.05
N VAL A 100 4.81 -11.19 -7.23
CA VAL A 100 4.96 -10.12 -8.23
C VAL A 100 3.62 -9.45 -8.55
N GLY A 101 2.53 -10.23 -8.62
CA GLY A 101 1.19 -9.73 -8.89
C GLY A 101 0.64 -8.82 -7.79
N THR A 102 0.99 -9.06 -6.52
CA THR A 102 0.56 -8.19 -5.41
C THR A 102 1.43 -6.94 -5.31
N VAL A 103 2.73 -7.04 -5.59
CA VAL A 103 3.65 -5.87 -5.57
C VAL A 103 3.35 -4.89 -6.70
N THR A 104 2.95 -5.40 -7.86
CA THR A 104 2.59 -4.59 -9.04
C THR A 104 1.10 -4.21 -9.08
N GLU A 105 0.33 -4.61 -8.06
CA GLU A 105 -1.14 -4.45 -7.98
C GLU A 105 -1.94 -5.14 -9.09
N ILE A 106 -1.29 -5.82 -10.05
CA ILE A 106 -1.94 -6.56 -11.14
C ILE A 106 -2.95 -7.58 -10.58
N HIS A 107 -2.62 -8.24 -9.47
CA HIS A 107 -3.51 -9.20 -8.83
C HIS A 107 -4.84 -8.57 -8.41
N ASP A 108 -4.83 -7.32 -7.94
CA ASP A 108 -6.05 -6.62 -7.53
C ASP A 108 -6.93 -6.27 -8.74
N TYR A 109 -6.33 -5.88 -9.85
CA TYR A 109 -7.05 -5.72 -11.12
C TYR A 109 -7.65 -7.03 -11.62
N LEU A 110 -6.90 -8.14 -11.53
CA LEU A 110 -7.42 -9.46 -11.88
C LEU A 110 -8.59 -9.86 -10.97
N ARG A 111 -8.52 -9.61 -9.66
CA ARG A 111 -9.64 -9.88 -8.74
C ARG A 111 -10.88 -9.09 -9.13
N LEU A 112 -10.74 -7.81 -9.47
CA LEU A 112 -11.86 -6.99 -9.96
C LEU A 112 -12.42 -7.51 -11.27
N LEU A 113 -11.57 -7.93 -12.20
CA LEU A 113 -11.97 -8.50 -13.48
C LEU A 113 -12.80 -9.77 -13.28
N TYR A 114 -12.26 -10.76 -12.56
CA TYR A 114 -12.95 -12.02 -12.30
C TYR A 114 -14.21 -11.85 -11.44
N ALA A 115 -14.24 -10.89 -10.50
CA ALA A 115 -15.44 -10.61 -9.74
C ALA A 115 -16.57 -9.98 -10.58
N LYS A 116 -16.23 -9.21 -11.62
CA LYS A 116 -17.22 -8.50 -12.44
C LYS A 116 -17.75 -9.33 -13.60
N ILE A 117 -16.88 -10.09 -14.27
CA ILE A 117 -17.23 -10.81 -15.51
C ILE A 117 -16.87 -12.30 -15.46
N GLY A 118 -16.32 -12.80 -14.36
CA GLY A 118 -16.02 -14.21 -14.20
C GLY A 118 -17.32 -15.01 -14.08
N ILE A 119 -17.44 -16.04 -14.91
CA ILE A 119 -18.55 -17.00 -14.84
C ILE A 119 -18.13 -18.08 -13.83
N PRO A 120 -18.82 -18.22 -12.68
CA PRO A 120 -18.45 -19.19 -11.66
C PRO A 120 -18.90 -20.60 -12.06
N HIS A 121 -18.03 -21.59 -11.83
CA HIS A 121 -18.31 -23.00 -12.08
C HIS A 121 -18.15 -23.85 -10.81
N CYS A 122 -18.96 -24.90 -10.67
CA CYS A 122 -18.84 -25.86 -9.59
C CYS A 122 -17.54 -26.69 -9.75
N PRO A 123 -16.70 -26.83 -8.70
CA PRO A 123 -15.43 -27.54 -8.82
C PRO A 123 -15.56 -29.05 -9.03
N GLU A 124 -16.69 -29.67 -8.64
CA GLU A 124 -16.90 -31.12 -8.76
C GLU A 124 -17.55 -31.51 -10.10
N CYS A 125 -18.55 -30.76 -10.55
CA CYS A 125 -19.35 -31.10 -11.73
C CYS A 125 -19.19 -30.14 -12.92
N ASN A 126 -18.39 -29.07 -12.77
CA ASN A 126 -18.10 -28.05 -13.78
C ASN A 126 -19.31 -27.26 -14.33
N ARG A 127 -20.50 -27.44 -13.74
CA ARG A 127 -21.71 -26.68 -14.13
C ARG A 127 -21.59 -25.23 -13.69
N GLU A 128 -22.13 -24.32 -14.50
CA GLU A 128 -22.24 -22.91 -14.17
C GLU A 128 -23.09 -22.72 -12.90
N ILE A 129 -22.60 -21.89 -11.98
CA ILE A 129 -23.30 -21.56 -10.74
C ILE A 129 -24.25 -20.40 -11.02
N SER A 130 -25.54 -20.68 -10.89
CA SER A 130 -26.61 -19.69 -10.99
C SER A 130 -27.15 -19.28 -9.60
N LYS A 131 -27.94 -18.21 -9.56
CA LYS A 131 -28.67 -17.83 -8.36
C LYS A 131 -29.76 -18.86 -8.07
N LEU A 132 -29.85 -19.30 -6.81
CA LEU A 132 -30.96 -20.11 -6.31
C LEU A 132 -32.05 -19.20 -5.74
N SER A 133 -33.30 -19.57 -5.98
CA SER A 133 -34.47 -19.00 -5.32
C SER A 133 -34.57 -19.46 -3.87
N THR A 134 -35.35 -18.74 -3.06
CA THR A 134 -35.60 -19.12 -1.66
C THR A 134 -36.23 -20.50 -1.55
N ASP A 135 -37.15 -20.82 -2.45
CA ASP A 135 -37.89 -22.08 -2.43
C ASP A 135 -36.96 -23.24 -2.78
N GLU A 136 -36.12 -23.09 -3.82
CA GLU A 136 -35.08 -24.08 -4.16
C GLU A 136 -34.09 -24.33 -3.02
N ILE A 137 -33.77 -23.30 -2.22
CA ILE A 137 -32.91 -23.44 -1.04
C ILE A 137 -33.66 -24.22 0.05
N VAL A 138 -34.93 -23.90 0.31
CA VAL A 138 -35.76 -24.60 1.31
C VAL A 138 -35.92 -26.08 0.95
N ASP A 139 -36.24 -26.38 -0.32
CA ASP A 139 -36.40 -27.74 -0.82
C ASP A 139 -35.11 -28.54 -0.61
N ARG A 140 -33.96 -27.98 -1.00
CA ARG A 140 -32.65 -28.63 -0.75
C ARG A 140 -32.36 -28.87 0.73
N ILE A 141 -32.79 -27.97 1.62
CA ILE A 141 -32.59 -28.16 3.07
C ILE A 141 -33.50 -29.30 3.57
N LEU A 142 -34.75 -29.39 3.10
CA LEU A 142 -35.68 -30.45 3.47
C LEU A 142 -35.19 -31.83 2.97
N GLU A 143 -34.55 -31.88 1.80
CA GLU A 143 -33.93 -33.10 1.26
C GLU A 143 -32.78 -33.66 2.12
N LEU A 144 -32.10 -32.82 2.92
CA LEU A 144 -31.00 -33.24 3.81
C LEU A 144 -31.48 -34.00 5.08
N GLY A 145 -32.80 -34.07 5.31
CA GLY A 145 -33.44 -34.84 6.39
C GLY A 145 -33.28 -34.26 7.81
N GLU A 146 -34.14 -34.70 8.73
CA GLU A 146 -34.33 -34.14 10.09
C GLU A 146 -33.10 -34.25 11.03
N LYS A 147 -32.07 -35.03 10.69
CA LYS A 147 -30.90 -35.26 11.55
C LYS A 147 -29.78 -34.22 11.38
N SER A 148 -29.97 -33.24 10.51
CA SER A 148 -28.97 -32.25 10.14
C SER A 148 -29.08 -30.99 11.00
N LYS A 149 -28.06 -30.70 11.82
CA LYS A 149 -27.97 -29.41 12.54
C LYS A 149 -27.63 -28.30 11.55
N SER A 150 -28.49 -27.29 11.43
CA SER A 150 -28.25 -26.11 10.61
C SER A 150 -27.78 -24.93 11.46
N GLN A 151 -26.90 -24.10 10.88
CA GLN A 151 -26.50 -22.82 11.44
C GLN A 151 -26.71 -21.74 10.37
N ALA A 152 -27.39 -20.66 10.76
CA ALA A 152 -27.41 -19.43 9.98
C ALA A 152 -26.19 -18.59 10.38
N ILE A 153 -25.38 -18.19 9.40
CA ILE A 153 -24.21 -17.33 9.60
C ILE A 153 -24.45 -16.04 8.85
N GLU A 154 -24.48 -14.93 9.57
CA GLU A 154 -24.49 -13.59 8.98
C GLU A 154 -23.07 -13.02 9.03
N ILE A 155 -22.46 -12.82 7.86
CA ILE A 155 -21.08 -12.29 7.75
C ILE A 155 -21.15 -10.78 7.51
N LEU A 156 -20.81 -10.00 8.54
CA LEU A 156 -20.65 -8.55 8.43
C LEU A 156 -19.25 -8.20 7.90
N SER A 157 -19.03 -8.30 6.59
CA SER A 157 -17.74 -7.91 5.98
C SER A 157 -17.52 -6.39 5.82
N ARG A 158 -18.44 -5.55 6.33
CA ARG A 158 -18.33 -4.09 6.22
C ARG A 158 -17.95 -3.47 7.56
N LYS A 159 -16.91 -2.63 7.57
CA LYS A 159 -16.55 -1.82 8.74
C LYS A 159 -17.68 -0.83 9.03
N GLY A 160 -18.23 -0.87 10.23
CA GLY A 160 -19.30 0.03 10.67
C GLY A 160 -19.91 -0.42 12.00
N VAL A 161 -20.65 0.49 12.64
CA VAL A 161 -21.49 0.16 13.81
C VAL A 161 -22.89 -0.18 13.30
N PHE A 162 -23.42 -1.34 13.70
CA PHE A 162 -24.73 -1.84 13.24
C PHE A 162 -25.75 -1.88 14.41
N PRO A 163 -26.21 -0.73 14.92
CA PRO A 163 -27.10 -0.69 16.09
C PRO A 163 -28.49 -1.29 15.82
N LYS A 164 -28.98 -1.20 14.58
CA LYS A 164 -30.26 -1.81 14.18
C LYS A 164 -30.20 -3.34 14.21
N LEU A 165 -29.09 -3.93 13.79
CA LEU A 165 -28.91 -5.38 13.80
C LEU A 165 -28.87 -5.92 15.23
N SER A 166 -28.10 -5.26 16.09
CA SER A 166 -28.04 -5.52 17.54
C SER A 166 -29.43 -5.51 18.22
N SER A 167 -30.33 -4.64 17.76
CA SER A 167 -31.68 -4.55 18.30
C SER A 167 -32.61 -5.66 17.77
N MET A 168 -32.41 -6.12 16.53
CA MET A 168 -33.15 -7.23 15.93
C MET A 168 -32.72 -8.58 16.52
N GLU A 169 -31.43 -8.80 16.71
CA GLU A 169 -30.88 -10.01 17.34
C GLU A 169 -31.45 -10.25 18.73
N ARG A 170 -31.52 -9.18 19.55
CA ARG A 170 -32.13 -9.21 20.89
C ARG A 170 -33.62 -9.53 20.84
N LYS A 171 -34.34 -9.09 19.81
CA LYS A 171 -35.77 -9.40 19.62
C LYS A 171 -35.99 -10.84 19.13
N CYS A 172 -35.11 -11.36 18.29
CA CYS A 172 -35.21 -12.72 17.73
C CYS A 172 -34.61 -13.82 18.62
N GLY A 173 -33.98 -13.46 19.76
CA GLY A 173 -33.46 -14.43 20.73
C GLY A 173 -32.20 -15.19 20.28
N LEU A 174 -31.46 -14.66 19.30
CA LEU A 174 -30.21 -15.25 18.81
C LEU A 174 -29.11 -15.13 19.88
N ARG A 175 -28.49 -16.26 20.26
CA ARG A 175 -27.57 -16.35 21.42
C ARG A 175 -26.07 -16.45 21.09
N THR A 176 -25.69 -16.73 19.84
CA THR A 176 -24.29 -17.04 19.50
C THR A 176 -23.73 -16.02 18.51
N ILE A 177 -22.77 -15.23 18.98
CA ILE A 177 -21.97 -14.33 18.13
C ILE A 177 -20.60 -15.01 17.95
N MET A 178 -20.26 -15.40 16.73
CA MET A 178 -18.89 -15.75 16.38
C MET A 178 -18.11 -14.44 16.17
N LYS A 179 -17.17 -14.15 17.08
CA LYS A 179 -16.22 -13.03 16.96
C LYS A 179 -15.01 -13.44 16.14
#